data_AF-A0A835IHM8-F1
#
_entry.id   AF-A0A835IHM8-F1
#
_cell.length_a   1.000
_cell.length_b   1.000
_cell.length_c   1.000
_cell.angle_alpha   90.00
_cell.angle_beta   90.00
_cell.angle_gamma   90.00
#
_symmetry.space_group_name_H-M   'P 1'
#
loop_
_entity.id
_entity.type
_entity.pdbx_description
1 polymer ?
#
loop_
_entity_poly.entity_id
_entity_poly.type
_entity_poly.pdbx_seq_one_letter_code
_entity_poly.pdbx_strand_id
1 'polypeptide(L)'
;MAGVCQAEVETEVKCNPHKFYEMMKYSLHHLPTIFPEGFTDAQILEGDGKSEGTLRLWKYILPGAQGTSIDATVQTVNKRATACFKVLHV
;
A
#
# COMPACT_ATOMS: atom_id res chain seq x y z
N MET A 1 -22.05 -10.38 15.50
CA MET A 1 -21.02 -9.65 16.26
C MET A 1 -19.88 -9.37 15.30
N ALA A 2 -19.80 -8.18 14.72
CA ALA A 2 -18.70 -7.82 13.82
C ALA A 2 -17.57 -7.25 14.67
N GLY A 3 -16.56 -8.07 14.94
CA GLY A 3 -15.37 -7.65 15.70
C GLY A 3 -14.49 -6.78 14.81
N VAL A 4 -14.21 -5.56 15.23
CA VAL A 4 -13.09 -4.80 14.69
C VAL A 4 -11.82 -5.46 15.19
N CYS A 5 -11.03 -6.00 14.28
CA CYS A 5 -9.71 -6.54 14.57
C CYS A 5 -8.66 -5.52 14.13
N GLN A 6 -7.76 -5.16 15.03
CA GLN A 6 -6.61 -4.29 14.75
C GLN A 6 -5.34 -5.13 14.89
N ALA A 7 -4.47 -5.05 13.89
CA ALA A 7 -3.15 -5.66 13.91
C ALA A 7 -2.11 -4.57 13.71
N GLU A 8 -1.10 -4.55 14.56
CA GLU A 8 -0.01 -3.59 14.53
C GLU A 8 1.31 -4.35 14.51
N VAL A 9 2.25 -3.90 13.68
CA VAL A 9 3.59 -4.46 13.58
C VAL A 9 4.55 -3.29 13.57
N GLU A 10 5.47 -3.29 14.53
CA GLU A 10 6.58 -2.34 14.59
C GLU A 10 7.86 -3.08 14.20
N THR A 11 8.65 -2.47 13.33
CA THR A 11 9.94 -3.02 12.89
C THR A 11 10.96 -1.91 12.77
N GLU A 12 12.17 -2.16 13.24
CA GLU A 12 13.27 -1.20 13.12
C GLU A 12 13.87 -1.27 11.73
N VAL A 13 13.69 -0.19 10.97
CA VAL A 13 14.28 -0.07 9.64
C VAL A 13 15.60 0.68 9.75
N LYS A 14 16.69 0.09 9.24
CA LYS A 14 18.04 0.70 9.24
C LYS A 14 18.18 1.89 8.27
N CYS A 15 17.12 2.25 7.53
CA CYS A 15 17.18 3.29 6.51
C CYS A 15 16.65 4.63 7.04
N ASN A 16 16.92 5.71 6.30
CA ASN A 16 16.48 7.04 6.68
C ASN A 16 14.93 7.10 6.71
N PRO A 17 14.31 7.50 7.84
CA PRO A 17 12.86 7.47 8.02
C PRO A 17 12.12 8.37 7.01
N HIS A 18 12.74 9.49 6.63
CA HIS A 18 12.15 10.39 5.64
C HIS A 18 12.08 9.74 4.26
N LYS A 19 13.17 9.09 3.84
CA LYS A 19 13.21 8.38 2.55
C LYS A 19 12.26 7.19 2.53
N PHE A 20 12.12 6.47 3.63
CA PHE A 20 11.17 5.37 3.74
C PHE A 20 9.73 5.87 3.62
N TYR A 21 9.39 6.96 4.31
CA TYR A 21 8.08 7.60 4.20
C TYR A 21 7.80 8.10 2.78
N GLU A 22 8.76 8.76 2.14
CA GLU A 22 8.63 9.20 0.75
C GLU A 22 8.47 8.03 -0.22
N MET A 23 9.23 6.95 -0.03
CA MET A 23 9.09 5.73 -0.83
C MET A 23 7.70 5.14 -0.69
N MET A 24 7.20 5.01 0.54
CA MET A 24 5.86 4.52 0.84
C MET A 24 4.75 5.45 0.35
N LYS A 25 5.00 6.75 0.18
CA LYS A 25 3.98 7.70 -0.30
C LYS A 25 4.01 7.89 -1.82
N TYR A 26 5.19 7.93 -2.41
CA TYR A 26 5.40 8.36 -3.80
C TYR A 26 5.88 7.24 -4.71
N SER A 27 6.68 6.32 -4.18
CA SER A 27 7.34 5.25 -4.96
C SER A 27 6.63 3.90 -4.89
N LEU A 28 5.37 3.87 -4.43
CA LEU A 28 4.57 2.64 -4.36
C LEU A 28 4.42 1.94 -5.71
N HIS A 29 4.49 2.67 -6.82
CA HIS A 29 4.49 2.09 -8.17
C HIS A 29 5.70 1.21 -8.46
N HIS A 30 6.80 1.40 -7.72
CA HIS A 30 7.98 0.57 -7.81
C HIS A 30 7.94 -0.62 -6.83
N LEU A 31 6.92 -0.74 -5.97
CA LEU A 31 6.81 -1.89 -5.05
C LEU A 31 6.80 -3.24 -5.78
N PRO A 32 6.11 -3.42 -6.92
CA PRO A 32 6.20 -4.68 -7.68
C PRO A 32 7.62 -4.97 -8.19
N THR A 33 8.43 -3.93 -8.43
CA THR A 33 9.83 -4.08 -8.84
C THR A 33 10.75 -4.40 -7.66
N ILE A 34 10.47 -3.83 -6.49
CA ILE A 34 11.27 -4.00 -5.26
C ILE A 34 10.93 -5.33 -4.58
N PHE A 35 9.64 -5.71 -4.57
CA PHE A 35 9.11 -6.90 -3.91
C PHE A 35 8.08 -7.62 -4.80
N PRO A 36 8.53 -8.26 -5.89
CA PRO A 36 7.66 -8.96 -6.84
C PRO A 36 6.97 -10.18 -6.24
N GLU A 37 7.53 -10.76 -5.17
CA GLU A 37 6.94 -11.94 -4.50
C GLU A 37 5.62 -11.61 -3.80
N GLY A 38 5.46 -10.38 -3.31
CA GLY A 38 4.23 -9.93 -2.66
C GLY A 38 3.37 -9.02 -3.53
N PHE A 39 3.96 -8.23 -4.43
CA PHE A 39 3.23 -7.30 -5.30
C PHE A 39 3.48 -7.62 -6.76
N THR A 40 2.41 -7.90 -7.51
CA THR A 40 2.49 -8.18 -8.94
C THR A 40 2.39 -6.91 -9.78
N ASP A 41 1.60 -5.93 -9.34
CA ASP A 41 1.33 -4.72 -10.11
C ASP A 41 0.87 -3.56 -9.21
N ALA A 42 1.14 -2.33 -9.62
CA ALA A 42 0.73 -1.14 -8.88
C ALA A 42 0.49 0.03 -9.86
N GLN A 43 -0.78 0.32 -10.13
CA GLN A 43 -1.19 1.37 -11.07
C GLN A 43 -1.86 2.55 -10.35
N ILE A 44 -1.60 3.79 -10.78
CA ILE A 44 -2.46 4.92 -10.39
C ILE A 44 -3.69 4.89 -11.29
N LEU A 45 -4.88 4.88 -10.69
CA LEU A 45 -6.14 5.05 -11.42
C LEU A 45 -6.50 6.53 -11.53
N GLU A 46 -6.48 7.25 -10.40
CA GLU A 46 -6.86 8.66 -10.34
C GLU A 46 -5.90 9.47 -9.47
N GLY A 47 -5.55 10.67 -9.96
CA GLY A 47 -4.68 11.64 -9.27
C GLY A 47 -3.21 11.55 -9.65
N ASP A 48 -2.38 12.36 -8.99
CA ASP A 48 -0.95 12.51 -9.30
C ASP A 48 -0.05 11.46 -8.64
N GLY A 49 -0.59 10.43 -7.99
CA GLY A 49 0.24 9.46 -7.28
C GLY A 49 0.86 9.98 -5.97
N LYS A 50 0.53 11.20 -5.56
CA LYS A 50 1.21 11.92 -4.47
C LYS A 50 0.28 12.66 -3.51
N SER A 51 -0.87 13.07 -4.02
CA SER A 51 -1.84 13.92 -3.32
C SER A 51 -2.88 13.10 -2.57
N GLU A 52 -3.48 13.72 -1.56
CA GLU A 52 -4.67 13.19 -0.88
C GLU A 52 -5.78 12.92 -1.89
N GLY A 53 -6.45 11.78 -1.75
CA GLY A 53 -7.51 11.37 -2.67
C GLY A 53 -7.04 10.57 -3.89
N THR A 54 -5.71 10.43 -4.11
CA THR A 54 -5.19 9.56 -5.17
C THR A 54 -5.69 8.12 -5.00
N LEU A 55 -6.28 7.57 -6.06
CA LEU A 55 -6.69 6.17 -6.16
C LEU A 55 -5.63 5.36 -6.88
N ARG A 56 -5.25 4.22 -6.31
CA ARG A 56 -4.28 3.29 -6.88
C ARG A 56 -4.85 1.88 -6.88
N LEU A 57 -4.59 1.13 -7.94
CA LEU A 57 -4.86 -0.29 -8.02
C LEU A 57 -3.58 -1.04 -7.66
N TRP A 58 -3.59 -1.81 -6.58
CA TRP A 58 -2.50 -2.70 -6.20
C TRP A 58 -2.90 -4.14 -6.45
N LYS A 59 -2.08 -4.89 -7.19
CA LYS A 59 -2.21 -6.34 -7.29
C LYS A 59 -1.16 -6.98 -6.41
N TYR A 60 -1.60 -7.73 -5.41
CA TYR A 60 -0.71 -8.40 -4.45
C TYR A 60 -1.12 -9.85 -4.24
N ILE A 61 -0.16 -10.66 -3.81
CA ILE A 61 -0.32 -12.10 -3.59
C ILE A 61 -0.28 -12.32 -2.08
N LEU A 62 -1.38 -12.81 -1.50
CA LEU A 62 -1.40 -13.19 -0.09
C LEU A 62 -0.88 -14.62 0.09
N PRO A 63 0.15 -14.84 0.93
CA PRO A 63 0.58 -16.19 1.28
C PRO A 63 -0.55 -16.89 2.05
N GLY A 64 -1.16 -17.89 1.42
CA GLY A 64 -2.31 -18.64 1.93
C GLY A 64 -3.57 -18.54 1.05
N ALA A 65 -3.65 -17.53 0.18
CA ALA A 65 -4.74 -17.38 -0.79
C ALA A 65 -4.43 -18.13 -2.09
N GLN A 66 -4.09 -19.43 -2.05
CA GLN A 66 -3.93 -20.35 -3.20
C GLN A 66 -3.54 -19.73 -4.56
N GLY A 67 -2.55 -18.83 -4.61
CA GLY A 67 -2.09 -18.18 -5.85
C GLY A 67 -3.08 -17.20 -6.51
N THR A 68 -4.11 -16.72 -5.82
CA THR A 68 -5.02 -15.71 -6.36
C THR A 68 -4.39 -14.33 -6.18
N SER A 69 -4.12 -13.64 -7.29
CA SER A 69 -3.74 -12.22 -7.25
C SER A 69 -4.95 -11.41 -6.83
N ILE A 70 -4.83 -10.70 -5.71
CA ILE A 70 -5.88 -9.83 -5.19
C ILE A 70 -5.58 -8.44 -5.70
N ASP A 71 -6.53 -7.87 -6.44
CA ASP A 71 -6.58 -6.45 -6.71
C ASP A 71 -7.19 -5.70 -5.51
N ALA A 72 -6.58 -4.59 -5.15
CA ALA A 72 -7.10 -3.69 -4.14
C ALA A 72 -7.01 -2.27 -4.64
N THR A 73 -8.15 -1.61 -4.70
CA THR A 73 -8.18 -0.16 -4.89
C THR A 73 -7.86 0.51 -3.56
N VAL A 74 -6.77 1.26 -3.53
CA VAL A 74 -6.25 1.94 -2.36
C VAL A 74 -6.33 3.44 -2.57
N GLN A 75 -7.02 4.12 -1.65
CA GLN A 75 -7.05 5.57 -1.60
C GLN A 75 -6.01 6.10 -0.61
N THR A 76 -5.24 7.09 -1.06
CA THR A 76 -4.29 7.80 -0.20
C THR A 76 -5.04 8.79 0.68
N VAL A 77 -5.02 8.54 1.99
CA VAL A 77 -5.55 9.44 3.02
C VAL A 77 -4.37 9.93 3.84
N ASN A 78 -4.00 11.20 3.71
CA ASN A 78 -2.88 11.75 4.46
C ASN A 78 -3.42 12.24 5.81
N LYS A 79 -2.79 11.82 6.90
CA LYS A 79 -3.00 12.39 8.22
C LYS A 79 -1.61 12.67 8.78
N ARG A 80 -1.27 13.95 8.99
CA ARG A 80 -0.05 14.46 9.66
C ARG A 80 1.08 13.44 9.80
N ALA A 81 2.05 13.47 8.87
CA ALA A 81 3.25 12.63 8.83
C ALA A 81 3.02 11.10 8.79
N THR A 82 1.77 10.65 8.62
CA THR A 82 1.39 9.24 8.49
C THR A 82 0.74 9.02 7.13
N ALA A 83 1.25 8.04 6.39
CA ALA A 83 0.63 7.60 5.14
C ALA A 83 -0.46 6.58 5.51
N CYS A 84 -1.73 6.98 5.44
CA CYS A 84 -2.84 6.05 5.62
C CYS A 84 -3.37 5.63 4.24
N PHE A 85 -3.57 4.33 4.08
CA PHE A 85 -4.09 3.72 2.87
C PHE A 85 -5.45 3.12 3.19
N LYS A 86 -6.50 3.66 2.57
CA LYS A 86 -7.84 3.08 2.71
C LYS A 86 -8.06 2.12 1.56
N VAL A 87 -8.15 0.83 1.87
CA VAL A 87 -8.56 -0.20 0.90
C VAL A 87 -10.06 -0.08 0.69
N LEU A 88 -10.49 0.09 -0.56
CA LEU A 88 -11.89 0.27 -0.94
C LEU A 88 -12.58 -1.04 -1.35
N HIS A 89 -11.85 -2.17 -1.41
CA HIS A 89 -12.28 -3.47 -1.94
C HIS A 89 -12.66 -3.44 -3.44
N VAL A 90 -12.68 -4.63 -4.04
CA VAL A 90 -13.03 -4.95 -5.45
C VAL A 90 -14.54 -5.05 -5.60
#